data_AF-A0A8J7UA34-F1
#
_entry.id   AF-A0A8J7UA34-F1
#
_cell.length_a   1.000
_cell.length_b   1.000
_cell.length_c   1.000
_cell.angle_alpha   90.00
_cell.angle_beta   90.00
_cell.angle_gamma   90.00
#
_symmetry.space_group_name_H-M   'P 1'
#
loop_
_entity.id
_entity.type
_entity.pdbx_description
1 polymer ?
#
loop_
_entity_poly.entity_id
_entity_poly.type
_entity_poly.pdbx_seq_one_letter_code
_entity_poly.pdbx_strand_id
1 'polypeptide(L)'
;MAVPLSAKVLDLEGNEVGEKPLPSAFNAPIRVDVVRRAVVASLTRRLQPQGRDPMAGKRTTAESRGAGFGMARVPRIRRTGVAKFATMAVGGRSAHPPKVAKKIRKKVNKKEKELAFLSALSATAVPELVRARGHAIGDRPLPLVVSREAEDIGKTAS
;
A
#
# COMPACT_ATOMS: atom_id res chain seq x y z
N MET A 1 5.01 -18.38 -20.95
CA MET A 1 3.57 -18.14 -20.66
C MET A 1 3.00 -17.40 -21.85
N ALA A 2 2.15 -18.04 -22.64
CA ALA A 2 1.58 -17.44 -23.83
C ALA A 2 0.31 -16.67 -23.47
N VAL A 3 0.21 -15.44 -23.95
CA VAL A 3 -0.99 -14.62 -23.87
C VAL A 3 -1.82 -14.93 -25.12
N PRO A 4 -3.15 -15.12 -25.02
CA PRO A 4 -3.98 -15.38 -26.19
C PRO A 4 -3.98 -14.17 -27.14
N LEU A 5 -4.11 -14.42 -28.45
CA LEU A 5 -4.11 -13.40 -29.50
C LEU A 5 -5.50 -12.73 -29.66
N SER A 6 -6.55 -13.43 -29.24
CA SER A 6 -7.94 -13.03 -29.34
C SER A 6 -8.71 -13.41 -28.07
N ALA A 7 -9.79 -12.70 -27.81
CA ALA A 7 -10.68 -12.95 -26.69
C ALA A 7 -12.12 -13.11 -27.19
N LYS A 8 -12.82 -14.08 -26.60
CA LYS A 8 -14.23 -14.33 -26.85
C LYS A 8 -15.08 -13.30 -26.09
N VAL A 9 -16.10 -12.78 -26.77
CA VAL A 9 -17.09 -11.86 -26.22
C VAL A 9 -18.28 -12.66 -25.72
N LEU A 10 -18.59 -12.51 -24.44
CA LEU A 10 -19.69 -13.19 -23.77
C LEU A 10 -20.92 -12.29 -23.65
N ASP A 11 -22.12 -12.85 -23.78
CA ASP A 11 -23.38 -12.16 -23.41
C ASP A 11 -23.62 -12.17 -21.89
N LEU A 12 -24.77 -11.64 -21.47
CA LEU A 12 -25.20 -11.60 -20.06
C LEU A 12 -25.51 -12.99 -19.48
N GLU A 13 -25.79 -13.97 -20.34
CA GLU A 13 -26.12 -15.35 -19.98
C GLU A 13 -24.88 -16.25 -19.92
N GLY A 14 -23.75 -15.77 -20.45
CA GLY A 14 -22.47 -16.48 -20.52
C GLY A 14 -22.21 -17.21 -21.83
N ASN A 15 -23.02 -17.02 -22.86
CA ASN A 15 -22.81 -17.59 -24.20
C ASN A 15 -21.83 -16.75 -25.02
N GLU A 16 -21.16 -17.41 -25.97
CA GLU A 16 -20.17 -16.78 -26.85
C GLU A 16 -20.87 -16.08 -28.04
N VAL A 17 -20.83 -14.75 -28.09
CA VAL A 17 -21.48 -13.94 -29.15
C VAL A 17 -20.52 -13.61 -30.29
N GLY A 18 -19.22 -13.59 -30.02
CA GLY A 18 -18.22 -13.31 -31.04
C GLY A 18 -16.79 -13.31 -30.51
N GLU A 19 -15.84 -12.95 -31.37
CA GLU A 19 -14.41 -12.93 -31.05
C GLU A 19 -13.80 -11.58 -31.46
N LYS A 20 -12.92 -11.04 -30.61
CA LYS A 20 -12.19 -9.80 -30.89
C LYS A 20 -10.69 -9.98 -30.68
N PRO A 21 -9.85 -9.34 -31.52
CA PRO A 21 -8.41 -9.37 -31.34
C PRO A 21 -8.00 -8.59 -30.08
N LEU A 22 -7.01 -9.10 -29.35
CA LEU A 22 -6.51 -8.45 -28.16
C LEU A 22 -5.54 -7.31 -28.48
N PRO A 23 -5.59 -6.19 -27.74
CA PRO A 23 -4.61 -5.12 -27.90
C PRO A 23 -3.18 -5.56 -27.60
N SER A 24 -2.21 -4.91 -28.23
CA SER A 24 -0.77 -5.14 -28.01
C SER A 24 -0.32 -4.95 -26.55
N ALA A 25 -1.11 -4.24 -25.74
CA ALA A 25 -0.87 -4.05 -24.31
C ALA A 25 -0.79 -5.36 -23.51
N PHE A 26 -1.46 -6.43 -23.96
CA PHE A 26 -1.40 -7.73 -23.31
C PHE A 26 -0.11 -8.50 -23.61
N ASN A 27 0.66 -8.12 -24.64
CA ASN A 27 1.94 -8.75 -25.01
C ASN A 27 3.15 -8.14 -24.27
N ALA A 28 2.91 -7.25 -23.31
CA ALA A 28 3.99 -6.65 -22.53
C ALA A 28 4.70 -7.69 -21.64
N PRO A 29 6.03 -7.57 -21.40
CA PRO A 29 6.75 -8.47 -20.53
C PRO A 29 6.28 -8.35 -19.07
N ILE A 30 6.08 -9.49 -18.41
CA ILE A 30 5.61 -9.54 -17.02
C ILE A 30 6.80 -9.33 -16.08
N ARG A 31 6.86 -8.14 -15.46
CA ARG A 31 7.91 -7.68 -14.54
C ARG A 31 7.38 -7.42 -13.14
N VAL A 32 7.44 -8.45 -12.30
CA VAL A 32 6.94 -8.42 -10.92
C VAL A 32 7.67 -7.40 -10.04
N ASP A 33 8.95 -7.15 -10.30
CA ASP A 33 9.79 -6.16 -9.61
C ASP A 33 9.25 -4.74 -9.78
N VAL A 34 8.95 -4.34 -11.02
CA VAL A 34 8.44 -3.01 -11.39
C VAL A 34 7.01 -2.82 -10.86
N VAL A 35 6.17 -3.85 -10.99
CA VAL A 35 4.81 -3.85 -10.44
C VAL A 35 4.83 -3.66 -8.92
N ARG A 36 5.64 -4.44 -8.19
CA ARG A 36 5.75 -4.34 -6.73
C ARG A 36 6.17 -2.94 -6.31
N ARG A 37 7.16 -2.35 -6.97
CA ARG A 37 7.62 -0.99 -6.67
C ARG A 37 6.55 0.06 -6.91
N ALA A 38 5.82 -0.02 -8.03
CA ALA A 38 4.73 0.89 -8.35
C ALA A 38 3.54 0.79 -7.38
N VAL A 39 3.21 -0.44 -6.95
CA VAL A 39 2.15 -0.68 -5.95
C VAL A 39 2.53 -0.08 -4.60
N VAL A 40 3.74 -0.34 -4.10
CA VAL A 40 4.21 0.22 -2.83
C VAL A 40 4.21 1.76 -2.88
N ALA A 41 4.68 2.35 -3.98
CA ALA A 41 4.63 3.80 -4.16
C ALA A 41 3.18 4.33 -4.14
N SER A 42 2.25 3.66 -4.81
CA SER A 42 0.84 4.04 -4.84
C SER A 42 0.16 3.92 -3.47
N LEU A 43 0.45 2.85 -2.71
CA LEU A 43 -0.05 2.68 -1.35
C LEU A 43 0.43 3.79 -0.42
N THR A 44 1.71 4.17 -0.50
CA THR A 44 2.25 5.24 0.36
C THR A 44 1.63 6.60 0.11
N ARG A 45 1.00 6.84 -1.05
CA ARG A 45 0.28 8.10 -1.32
C ARG A 45 -1.02 8.24 -0.54
N ARG A 46 -1.64 7.12 -0.14
CA ARG A 46 -2.87 7.09 0.67
C ARG A 46 -2.63 7.39 2.15
N LEU A 47 -1.37 7.29 2.61
CA LEU A 47 -1.02 7.53 4.00
C LEU A 47 -1.10 9.01 4.37
N GLN A 48 -1.70 9.31 5.52
CA GLN A 48 -1.74 10.64 6.11
C GLN A 48 -0.53 10.87 7.02
N PRO A 49 0.14 12.05 6.93
CA PRO A 49 1.20 12.40 7.87
C PRO A 49 0.67 12.44 9.31
N GLN A 50 1.42 11.84 10.23
CA GLN A 50 1.13 11.85 11.65
C GLN A 50 2.33 12.35 12.45
N GLY A 51 2.07 12.97 13.60
CA GLY A 51 3.11 13.41 14.51
C GLY A 51 2.62 13.60 15.93
N ARG A 52 3.58 13.70 16.87
CA ARG A 52 3.32 14.08 18.26
C ARG A 52 3.67 15.56 18.48
N ASP A 53 3.05 16.21 19.48
CA ASP A 53 3.45 17.55 19.92
C ASP A 53 4.97 17.56 20.21
N PRO A 54 5.78 18.44 19.58
CA PRO A 54 7.21 18.55 19.82
C PRO A 54 7.61 18.74 21.30
N MET A 55 6.69 19.29 22.11
CA MET A 55 6.87 19.57 23.54
C MET A 55 6.27 18.51 24.47
N ALA A 56 5.66 17.45 23.92
CA ALA A 56 5.15 16.33 24.72
C ALA A 56 6.26 15.69 25.57
N GLY A 57 6.01 15.55 26.87
CA GLY A 57 6.98 15.01 27.84
C GLY A 57 8.19 15.91 28.15
N LYS A 58 8.26 17.12 27.54
CA LYS A 58 9.33 18.12 27.78
C LYS A 58 8.89 19.31 28.62
N ARG A 59 7.58 19.59 28.71
CA ARG A 59 7.03 20.65 29.57
C ARG A 59 7.11 20.23 31.05
N THR A 60 8.31 20.22 31.61
CA THR A 60 8.57 19.83 33.00
C THR A 60 9.73 20.61 33.59
N THR A 61 9.68 20.88 34.89
CA THR A 61 10.74 21.54 35.69
C THR A 61 11.76 20.55 36.26
N ALA A 62 11.76 19.31 35.76
CA ALA A 62 12.62 18.25 36.26
C ALA A 62 14.08 18.46 35.84
N GLU A 63 14.99 18.38 36.81
CA GLU A 63 16.43 18.55 36.61
C GLU A 63 17.19 17.38 37.26
N SER A 64 18.38 17.08 36.75
CA SER A 64 19.23 16.04 37.36
C SER A 64 19.91 16.59 38.61
N ARG A 65 19.94 15.81 39.69
CA ARG A 65 20.61 16.17 40.95
C ARG A 65 22.13 15.92 40.94
N GLY A 66 22.68 15.34 39.87
CA GLY A 66 24.10 14.99 39.80
C GLY A 66 24.45 13.70 40.54
N ALA A 67 25.75 13.47 40.76
CA ALA A 67 26.26 12.31 41.50
C ALA A 67 26.28 12.57 43.02
N GLY A 68 26.53 11.54 43.83
CA GLY A 68 26.73 11.67 45.28
C GLY A 68 25.49 11.45 46.16
N PHE A 69 24.33 11.16 45.57
CA PHE A 69 23.06 10.99 46.31
C PHE A 69 22.55 9.55 46.42
N GLY A 70 23.35 8.54 46.03
CA GLY A 70 22.90 7.14 46.00
C GLY A 70 21.71 6.87 45.06
N MET A 71 21.43 7.79 44.13
CA MET A 71 20.29 7.74 43.22
C MET A 71 20.72 7.77 41.77
N ALA A 72 19.90 7.19 40.89
CA ALA A 72 20.07 7.31 39.45
C ALA A 72 20.01 8.78 38.99
N ARG A 73 20.93 9.17 38.09
CA ARG A 73 21.15 10.54 37.59
C ARG A 73 20.08 11.05 36.60
N VAL A 74 18.83 10.60 36.77
CA VAL A 74 17.69 10.95 35.91
C VAL A 74 17.11 12.31 36.34
N PRO A 75 16.63 13.16 35.40
CA PRO A 75 15.94 14.39 35.76
C PRO A 75 14.69 14.13 36.63
N ARG A 76 14.62 14.80 37.77
CA ARG A 76 13.52 14.65 38.75
C ARG A 76 12.93 16.02 39.08
N ILE A 77 11.62 16.07 39.29
CA ILE A 77 10.95 17.28 39.78
C ILE A 77 11.47 17.57 41.19
N ARG A 78 11.94 18.81 41.45
CA ARG A 78 12.54 19.16 42.75
C ARG A 78 11.63 18.88 43.94
N ARG A 79 10.33 19.21 43.82
CA ARG A 79 9.33 19.05 44.89
C ARG A 79 8.97 17.59 45.17
N THR A 80 8.67 16.80 44.14
CA THR A 80 8.11 15.45 44.31
C THR A 80 9.14 14.33 44.16
N GLY A 81 10.34 14.63 43.66
CA GLY A 81 11.38 13.63 43.41
C GLY A 81 11.07 12.65 42.26
N VAL A 82 9.95 12.83 41.55
CA VAL A 82 9.52 11.93 40.46
C VAL A 82 10.34 12.19 39.20
N ALA A 83 10.78 11.11 38.55
CA ALA A 83 11.51 11.18 37.29
C ALA A 83 10.58 11.62 36.14
N LYS A 84 11.01 12.63 35.38
CA LYS A 84 10.34 13.14 34.16
C LYS A 84 11.40 13.49 33.12
N PHE A 85 10.98 13.97 31.95
CA PHE A 85 11.82 14.36 30.81
C PHE A 85 12.58 13.22 30.12
N ALA A 86 13.19 12.30 30.87
CA ALA A 86 13.93 11.15 30.33
C ALA A 86 13.01 10.19 29.56
N THR A 87 13.56 9.55 28.53
CA THR A 87 12.81 8.66 27.62
C THR A 87 12.31 7.39 28.28
N MET A 88 13.02 6.90 29.29
CA MET A 88 12.64 5.73 30.09
C MET A 88 11.70 6.06 31.26
N ALA A 89 11.44 7.35 31.52
CA ALA A 89 10.58 7.77 32.64
C ALA A 89 9.11 7.80 32.24
N VAL A 90 8.22 7.42 33.16
CA VAL A 90 6.76 7.47 32.95
C VAL A 90 6.30 8.91 32.70
N GLY A 91 5.74 9.16 31.51
CA GLY A 91 5.34 10.49 31.07
C GLY A 91 6.50 11.42 30.68
N GLY A 92 7.69 10.86 30.41
CA GLY A 92 8.81 11.58 29.79
C GLY A 92 8.69 11.71 28.28
N ARG A 93 9.69 12.31 27.62
CA ARG A 93 9.67 12.53 26.16
C ARG A 93 9.96 11.23 25.41
N SER A 94 9.37 11.02 24.25
CA SER A 94 9.81 9.91 23.37
C SER A 94 11.15 10.22 22.70
N ALA A 95 12.00 9.21 22.48
CA ALA A 95 13.32 9.38 21.85
C ALA A 95 13.20 9.76 20.36
N HIS A 96 12.40 9.00 19.61
CA HIS A 96 12.17 9.19 18.16
C HIS A 96 10.66 9.26 17.87
N PRO A 97 9.96 10.32 18.31
CA PRO A 97 8.53 10.45 18.04
C PRO A 97 8.28 10.58 16.53
N PRO A 98 7.10 10.13 16.03
CA PRO A 98 6.70 10.41 14.66
C PRO A 98 6.63 11.93 14.47
N LYS A 99 7.16 12.40 13.35
CA LYS A 99 7.15 13.81 12.96
C LYS A 99 6.31 13.96 11.71
N VAL A 100 5.48 15.01 11.69
CA VAL A 100 4.66 15.37 10.51
C VAL A 100 5.56 15.62 9.29
N ALA A 101 6.75 16.19 9.50
CA ALA A 101 7.72 16.45 8.43
C ALA A 101 8.39 15.20 7.81
N LYS A 102 8.10 13.98 8.32
CA LYS A 102 8.67 12.74 7.77
C LYS A 102 8.17 12.53 6.32
N LYS A 103 9.09 12.31 5.39
CA LYS A 103 8.77 11.96 3.99
C LYS A 103 8.25 10.51 3.93
N ILE A 104 6.93 10.35 4.02
CA ILE A 104 6.27 9.03 4.00
C ILE A 104 5.97 8.52 2.58
N ARG A 105 5.82 9.44 1.62
CA ARG A 105 5.44 9.11 0.24
C ARG A 105 6.66 8.68 -0.56
N LYS A 106 6.61 7.51 -1.20
CA LYS A 106 7.63 7.06 -2.14
C LYS A 106 7.32 7.57 -3.55
N LYS A 107 8.37 8.04 -4.25
CA LYS A 107 8.27 8.51 -5.63
C LYS A 107 8.52 7.35 -6.61
N VAL A 108 7.88 7.43 -7.77
CA VAL A 108 8.03 6.48 -8.89
C VAL A 108 8.02 7.28 -10.19
N ASN A 109 8.81 6.86 -11.17
CA ASN A 109 8.87 7.54 -12.46
C ASN A 109 7.59 7.30 -13.27
N LYS A 110 7.21 8.24 -14.13
CA LYS A 110 6.00 8.12 -14.98
C LYS A 110 6.09 6.88 -15.88
N LYS A 111 7.21 6.73 -16.62
CA LYS A 111 7.46 5.57 -17.50
C LYS A 111 7.47 4.23 -16.75
N GLU A 112 8.01 4.22 -15.53
CA GLU A 112 8.03 3.02 -14.68
C GLU A 112 6.60 2.64 -14.24
N LYS A 113 5.76 3.62 -13.93
CA LYS A 113 4.35 3.40 -13.59
C LYS A 113 3.56 2.87 -14.80
N GLU A 114 3.80 3.40 -15.99
CA GLU A 114 3.17 2.93 -17.23
C GLU A 114 3.59 1.48 -17.56
N LEU A 115 4.89 1.18 -17.44
CA LEU A 115 5.40 -0.19 -17.61
C LEU A 115 4.81 -1.16 -16.57
N ALA A 116 4.68 -0.74 -15.31
CA ALA A 116 4.03 -1.53 -14.27
C ALA A 116 2.57 -1.84 -14.62
N PHE A 117 1.86 -0.87 -15.16
CA PHE A 117 0.46 -1.04 -15.56
C PHE A 117 0.32 -2.03 -16.71
N LEU A 118 1.13 -1.90 -17.77
CA LEU A 118 1.15 -2.82 -18.90
C LEU A 118 1.53 -4.25 -18.47
N SER A 119 2.55 -4.37 -17.62
CA SER A 119 2.95 -5.67 -17.06
C SER A 119 1.84 -6.30 -16.20
N ALA A 120 1.10 -5.51 -15.43
CA ALA A 120 0.00 -6.02 -14.62
C ALA A 120 -1.18 -6.45 -15.49
N LEU A 121 -1.49 -5.70 -16.54
CA LEU A 121 -2.54 -6.03 -17.51
C LEU A 121 -2.22 -7.32 -18.26
N SER A 122 -0.99 -7.48 -18.75
CA SER A 122 -0.55 -8.74 -19.37
C SER A 122 -0.71 -9.93 -18.42
N ALA A 123 -0.34 -9.77 -17.15
CA ALA A 123 -0.48 -10.83 -16.15
C ALA A 123 -1.94 -11.27 -15.90
N THR A 124 -2.94 -10.40 -16.15
CA THR A 124 -4.36 -10.79 -16.01
C THR A 124 -4.86 -11.72 -17.11
N ALA A 125 -4.16 -11.79 -18.25
CA ALA A 125 -4.51 -12.71 -19.33
C ALA A 125 -3.92 -14.12 -19.14
N VAL A 126 -3.06 -14.33 -18.14
CA VAL A 126 -2.40 -15.62 -17.88
C VAL A 126 -3.15 -16.37 -16.76
N PRO A 127 -3.88 -17.48 -17.06
CA PRO A 127 -4.68 -18.18 -16.05
C PRO A 127 -3.87 -18.69 -14.86
N GLU A 128 -2.64 -19.13 -15.08
CA GLU A 128 -1.74 -19.62 -14.01
C GLU A 128 -1.47 -18.55 -12.96
N LEU A 129 -1.17 -17.31 -13.38
CA LEU A 129 -0.88 -16.20 -12.46
C LEU A 129 -2.12 -15.74 -11.70
N VAL A 130 -3.29 -15.77 -12.35
CA VAL A 130 -4.56 -15.38 -11.71
C VAL A 130 -5.02 -16.44 -10.71
N ARG A 131 -4.84 -17.73 -11.01
CA ARG A 131 -5.06 -18.83 -10.06
C ARG A 131 -4.07 -18.78 -8.89
N ALA A 132 -2.79 -18.52 -9.16
CA ALA A 132 -1.75 -18.39 -8.12
C ALA A 132 -2.04 -17.21 -7.15
N ARG A 133 -2.75 -16.17 -7.60
CA ARG A 133 -3.23 -15.09 -6.74
C ARG A 133 -4.38 -15.49 -5.81
N GLY A 134 -5.07 -16.61 -6.09
CA GLY A 134 -6.17 -17.15 -5.29
C GLY A 134 -7.57 -16.93 -5.87
N HIS A 135 -7.70 -16.54 -7.14
CA HIS A 135 -9.01 -16.40 -7.77
C HIS A 135 -9.54 -17.76 -8.26
N ALA A 136 -10.82 -18.05 -7.99
CA ALA A 136 -11.53 -19.23 -8.50
C ALA A 136 -12.15 -18.93 -9.87
N ILE A 137 -11.43 -19.27 -10.94
CA ILE A 137 -11.79 -18.90 -12.34
C ILE A 137 -12.45 -20.07 -13.09
N GLY A 138 -12.36 -21.29 -12.54
CA GLY A 138 -12.71 -22.52 -13.26
C GLY A 138 -11.91 -22.66 -14.55
N ASP A 139 -12.61 -23.03 -15.62
CA ASP A 139 -12.07 -23.21 -16.98
C ASP A 139 -12.42 -22.06 -17.94
N ARG A 140 -12.81 -20.91 -17.41
CA ARG A 140 -13.17 -19.76 -18.25
C ARG A 140 -11.94 -19.20 -18.99
N PRO A 141 -12.07 -18.83 -20.27
CA PRO A 141 -10.99 -18.18 -21.01
C PRO A 141 -10.72 -16.78 -20.46
N LEU A 142 -9.44 -16.44 -20.31
CA LEU A 142 -8.99 -15.10 -19.93
C LEU A 142 -8.34 -14.42 -21.14
N PRO A 143 -8.43 -13.08 -21.27
CA PRO A 143 -9.23 -12.15 -20.46
C PRO A 143 -10.73 -12.24 -20.75
N LEU A 144 -11.57 -11.98 -19.74
CA LEU A 144 -13.02 -11.97 -19.88
C LEU A 144 -13.49 -10.67 -20.55
N VAL A 145 -14.18 -10.79 -21.68
CA VAL A 145 -14.78 -9.67 -22.41
C VAL A 145 -16.28 -9.89 -22.48
N VAL A 146 -17.05 -8.91 -22.02
CA VAL A 146 -18.53 -8.97 -21.98
C VAL A 146 -19.11 -7.98 -22.99
N SER A 147 -20.30 -8.28 -23.52
CA SER A 147 -21.06 -7.38 -24.38
C SER A 147 -21.35 -6.05 -23.68
N ARG A 148 -21.59 -5.00 -24.48
CA ARG A 148 -21.84 -3.65 -23.97
C ARG A 148 -23.13 -3.54 -23.15
N GLU A 149 -24.07 -4.47 -23.37
CA GLU A 149 -25.34 -4.55 -22.64
C GLU A 149 -25.13 -4.65 -21.12
N ALA A 150 -23.97 -5.13 -20.66
CA ALA A 150 -23.61 -5.15 -19.25
C ALA A 150 -23.47 -3.74 -18.64
N GLU A 151 -23.18 -2.71 -19.43
CA GLU A 151 -23.10 -1.31 -18.97
C GLU A 151 -24.48 -0.75 -18.58
N ASP A 152 -25.56 -1.29 -19.16
CA ASP A 152 -26.93 -0.79 -18.99
C ASP A 152 -27.67 -1.42 -17.78
N ILE A 153 -27.01 -2.32 -17.04
CA ILE A 153 -27.58 -2.98 -15.86
C ILE A 153 -27.73 -1.96 -14.72
N GLY A 154 -28.96 -1.50 -14.49
CA GLY A 154 -29.27 -0.50 -13.44
C GLY A 154 -29.61 -1.07 -12.06
N LYS A 155 -29.71 -2.41 -11.92
CA LYS A 155 -30.12 -3.06 -10.66
C LYS A 155 -29.20 -4.21 -10.32
N THR A 156 -28.76 -4.26 -9.07
CA THR A 156 -28.19 -5.48 -8.50
C THR A 156 -29.33 -6.44 -8.14
N ALA A 157 -29.24 -7.69 -8.57
CA ALA A 157 -30.04 -8.75 -7.95
C ALA A 157 -29.56 -8.86 -6.49
N SER A 158 -30.49 -8.66 -5.55
CA SER A 158 -30.28 -8.69 -4.11
C SER A 158 -29.67 -10.00 -3.63
#